data_AF-A0A2X3EWJ5-F1
#
_entry.id   AF-A0A2X3EWJ5-F1
#
_cell.length_a   1.000
_cell.length_b   1.000
_cell.length_c   1.000
_cell.angle_alpha   90.00
_cell.angle_beta   90.00
_cell.angle_gamma   90.00
#
_symmetry.space_group_name_H-M   'P 1'
#
loop_
_entity.id
_entity.type
_entity.pdbx_description
1 polymer ?
#
loop_
_entity_poly.entity_id
_entity_poly.type
_entity_poly.pdbx_seq_one_letter_code
_entity_poly.pdbx_strand_id
1 'polypeptide(L)'
;MSKVNQQDIDKLIELVGGRGNIATVSHCITRLRFVLNDPAIARPKEIEQLRMVKGCFTNAGQFQVVIGTEVGDYYKALLATTGQTSADKEQVKQAARQKYEVA
;
A
#
# COMPACT_ATOMS: atom_id res chain seq x y z
N MET A 1 -20.02 4.07 9.55
CA MET A 1 -19.85 4.03 8.08
C MET A 1 -18.47 4.56 7.79
N SER A 2 -17.53 3.71 7.38
CA SER A 2 -16.16 4.16 7.08
C SER A 2 -16.19 5.09 5.87
N LYS A 3 -15.63 6.30 6.02
CA LYS A 3 -15.55 7.35 4.99
C LYS A 3 -14.51 7.04 3.90
N VAL A 4 -14.06 5.79 3.80
CA VAL A 4 -13.00 5.40 2.88
C VAL A 4 -13.59 5.28 1.48
N ASN A 5 -13.09 6.10 0.56
CA ASN A 5 -13.41 6.02 -0.85
C ASN A 5 -12.45 5.05 -1.54
N GLN A 6 -12.98 3.99 -2.15
CA GLN A 6 -12.17 2.99 -2.84
C GLN A 6 -11.33 3.61 -3.97
N GLN A 7 -11.85 4.62 -4.68
CA GLN A 7 -11.10 5.28 -5.75
C GLN A 7 -9.83 5.97 -5.24
N ASP A 8 -9.86 6.48 -4.01
CA ASP A 8 -8.69 7.11 -3.39
C ASP A 8 -7.62 6.06 -3.04
N ILE A 9 -8.04 4.84 -2.67
CA ILE A 9 -7.14 3.70 -2.45
C ILE A 9 -6.49 3.26 -3.77
N ASP A 10 -7.28 3.12 -4.83
CA ASP A 10 -6.79 2.67 -6.14
C ASP A 10 -5.77 3.67 -6.70
N LYS A 11 -6.07 4.97 -6.62
CA LYS A 11 -5.14 6.04 -7.00
C LYS A 11 -3.88 6.04 -6.14
N LEU A 12 -4.01 5.87 -4.82
CA LEU A 12 -2.83 5.79 -3.96
C LEU A 12 -1.91 4.64 -4.38
N ILE A 13 -2.47 3.46 -4.67
CA ILE A 13 -1.71 2.30 -5.13
C ILE A 13 -1.02 2.60 -6.47
N GLU A 14 -1.72 3.18 -7.42
CA GLU A 14 -1.15 3.59 -8.71
C GLU A 14 0.01 4.58 -8.53
N LEU A 15 -0.20 5.63 -7.73
CA LEU A 15 0.75 6.72 -7.55
C LEU A 15 1.98 6.34 -6.72
N VAL A 16 1.92 5.26 -5.92
CA VAL A 16 3.12 4.67 -5.30
C VAL A 16 3.86 3.73 -6.25
N GLY A 17 3.45 3.59 -7.52
CA GLY A 17 4.08 2.73 -8.52
C GLY A 17 3.41 1.36 -8.71
N GLY A 18 2.18 1.20 -8.20
CA GLY A 18 1.42 -0.03 -8.31
C GLY A 18 1.72 -1.06 -7.22
N ARG A 19 0.93 -2.13 -7.19
CA ARG A 19 1.03 -3.22 -6.19
C ARG A 19 2.42 -3.86 -6.15
N GLY A 20 3.03 -4.07 -7.31
CA GLY A 20 4.37 -4.66 -7.44
C GLY A 20 5.48 -3.77 -6.87
N ASN A 21 5.23 -2.47 -6.68
CA ASN A 21 6.19 -1.57 -6.05
C ASN A 21 6.10 -1.53 -4.52
N ILE A 22 5.02 -2.07 -3.93
CA ILE A 22 4.83 -2.09 -2.48
C ILE A 22 5.46 -3.38 -1.92
N ALA A 23 6.62 -3.27 -1.29
CA ALA A 23 7.26 -4.40 -0.61
C ALA A 23 6.51 -4.75 0.69
N THR A 24 6.18 -3.74 1.48
CA THR A 24 5.31 -3.88 2.65
C THR A 24 4.65 -2.54 2.99
N VAL A 25 3.54 -2.62 3.70
CA VAL A 25 2.81 -1.46 4.21
C VAL A 25 2.46 -1.72 5.67
N SER A 26 2.66 -0.70 6.51
CA SER A 26 2.25 -0.70 7.91
C SER A 26 1.59 0.65 8.25
N HIS A 27 1.06 0.80 9.47
CA HIS A 27 0.54 2.08 9.93
C HIS A 27 0.86 2.34 11.39
N CYS A 28 0.94 3.61 11.76
CA CYS A 28 0.88 4.06 13.15
C CYS A 28 -0.47 4.76 13.41
N ILE A 29 -0.54 5.63 14.41
CA ILE A 29 -1.79 6.32 14.78
C ILE A 29 -2.32 7.24 13.67
N THR A 30 -1.43 7.81 12.82
CA THR A 30 -1.81 8.83 11.84
C THR A 30 -1.29 8.64 10.43
N ARG A 31 -0.45 7.63 10.16
CA ARG A 31 0.28 7.52 8.89
C ARG A 31 0.32 6.09 8.37
N LEU A 32 0.18 5.95 7.06
CA LEU A 32 0.62 4.77 6.33
C LEU A 32 2.13 4.86 6.09
N ARG A 33 2.82 3.73 6.17
CA ARG A 33 4.26 3.59 5.99
C ARG A 33 4.50 2.53 4.95
N PHE A 34 4.99 2.95 3.79
CA PHE A 34 5.32 2.08 2.67
C PHE A 34 6.83 1.85 2.66
N VAL A 35 7.21 0.57 2.57
CA VAL A 35 8.50 0.20 2.02
C VAL A 35 8.26 -0.08 0.54
N LEU A 36 8.91 0.70 -0.31
CA LEU A 36 8.77 0.59 -1.76
C LEU A 36 9.99 -0.14 -2.34
N ASN A 37 9.78 -0.98 -3.36
CA ASN A 37 10.86 -1.63 -4.09
C ASN A 37 11.70 -0.60 -4.87
N ASP A 38 11.03 0.37 -5.48
CA ASP A 38 11.62 1.53 -6.14
C ASP A 38 10.89 2.82 -5.72
N PRO A 39 11.44 3.56 -4.74
CA PRO A 39 10.86 4.83 -4.29
C PRO A 39 10.81 5.93 -5.36
N ALA A 40 11.59 5.84 -6.44
CA ALA A 40 11.64 6.88 -7.47
C ALA A 40 10.38 6.90 -8.36
N ILE A 41 9.64 5.79 -8.42
CA ILE A 41 8.39 5.68 -9.18
C ILE A 41 7.24 6.41 -8.47
N ALA A 42 7.32 6.55 -7.14
CA ALA A 42 6.28 7.20 -6.37
C ALA A 42 6.12 8.67 -6.78
N ARG A 43 4.88 9.16 -6.74
CA ARG A 43 4.52 10.53 -7.14
C ARG A 43 3.98 11.35 -5.97
N PRO A 44 4.82 11.79 -5.01
CA PRO A 44 4.37 12.44 -3.77
C PRO A 44 3.45 13.65 -4.01
N LYS A 45 3.77 14.49 -5.01
CA LYS A 45 2.99 15.69 -5.32
C LYS A 45 1.55 15.36 -5.77
N GLU A 46 1.36 14.26 -6.49
CA GLU A 46 0.03 13.79 -6.91
C GLU A 46 -0.69 13.11 -5.74
N ILE A 47 0.04 12.37 -4.89
CA ILE A 47 -0.53 11.73 -3.69
C ILE A 47 -1.06 12.79 -2.71
N GLU A 48 -0.36 13.91 -2.54
CA GLU A 48 -0.79 15.03 -1.69
C GLU A 48 -2.08 15.71 -2.17
N GLN A 49 -2.49 15.52 -3.42
CA GLN A 49 -3.75 16.04 -3.95
C GLN A 49 -4.96 15.15 -3.60
N LEU A 50 -4.72 13.93 -3.12
CA LEU A 50 -5.80 13.03 -2.71
C LEU A 50 -6.43 13.54 -1.41
N ARG A 51 -7.77 13.56 -1.35
CA ARG A 51 -8.51 14.25 -0.27
C ARG A 51 -8.21 13.73 1.13
N MET A 52 -7.89 12.44 1.26
CA MET A 52 -7.54 11.82 2.55
C MET A 52 -6.11 12.13 3.01
N VAL A 53 -5.26 12.69 2.15
CA VAL A 53 -3.84 12.92 2.43
C VAL A 53 -3.63 14.33 2.97
N LYS A 54 -2.93 14.40 4.09
CA LYS A 54 -2.52 15.65 4.76
C LYS A 54 -1.06 16.00 4.52
N GLY A 55 -0.31 15.12 3.86
CA GLY A 55 1.09 15.32 3.48
C GLY A 55 1.82 14.00 3.24
N CYS A 56 2.92 14.08 2.49
CA CYS A 56 3.81 12.96 2.22
C CYS A 56 5.26 13.29 2.57
N PHE A 57 6.01 12.30 3.05
CA PHE A 57 7.46 12.46 3.24
C PHE A 57 8.17 11.12 3.30
N THR A 58 9.45 11.13 2.98
CA THR A 58 10.32 9.95 3.10
C THR A 58 11.22 10.12 4.32
N ASN A 59 11.27 9.11 5.19
CA ASN A 59 12.18 9.08 6.33
C ASN A 59 12.62 7.63 6.58
N ALA A 60 13.92 7.44 6.82
CA ALA A 60 14.53 6.14 7.09
C ALA A 60 14.17 5.06 6.05
N GLY A 61 14.17 5.44 4.76
CA GLY A 61 13.86 4.53 3.65
C GLY A 61 12.37 4.17 3.50
N GLN A 62 11.47 4.76 4.30
CA GLN A 62 10.02 4.55 4.19
C GLN A 62 9.33 5.76 3.61
N PHE A 63 8.50 5.55 2.60
CA PHE A 63 7.57 6.56 2.11
C PHE A 63 6.35 6.61 3.02
N GLN A 64 6.06 7.77 3.60
CA GLN A 64 4.98 7.96 4.57
C GLN A 64 3.89 8.86 4.00
N VAL A 65 2.65 8.44 4.23
CA VAL A 65 1.45 9.21 3.85
C VAL A 65 0.67 9.51 5.11
N VAL A 66 0.51 10.80 5.42
CA VAL A 66 -0.25 11.26 6.58
C VAL A 66 -1.73 11.29 6.23
N ILE A 67 -2.55 10.55 6.96
CA ILE A 67 -4.02 10.52 6.79
C ILE A 67 -4.70 11.15 8.01
N GLY A 68 -4.20 10.86 9.21
CA GLY A 68 -4.84 11.21 10.48
C GLY A 68 -5.43 9.99 11.17
N THR A 69 -6.31 10.22 12.15
CA THR A 69 -6.84 9.17 13.03
C THR A 69 -7.65 8.09 12.30
N GLU A 70 -8.10 8.35 11.07
CA GLU A 70 -8.83 7.41 10.22
C GLU A 70 -7.91 6.41 9.50
N VAL A 71 -6.59 6.49 9.67
CA VAL A 71 -5.60 5.67 8.96
C VAL A 71 -5.85 4.16 9.05
N GLY A 72 -6.40 3.68 10.16
CA GLY A 72 -6.70 2.25 10.34
C GLY A 72 -7.72 1.72 9.33
N ASP A 73 -8.69 2.53 8.93
CA ASP A 73 -9.70 2.15 7.94
C ASP A 73 -9.10 2.13 6.52
N TYR A 74 -8.26 3.12 6.19
CA TYR A 74 -7.54 3.17 4.92
C TYR A 74 -6.52 2.03 4.78
N TYR A 75 -5.85 1.66 5.87
CA TYR A 75 -4.93 0.52 5.89
C TYR A 75 -5.67 -0.79 5.57
N LYS A 76 -6.83 -1.05 6.19
CA LYS A 76 -7.64 -2.23 5.92
C LYS A 76 -8.10 -2.29 4.46
N ALA A 77 -8.59 -1.16 3.93
CA ALA A 77 -9.02 -1.08 2.53
C ALA A 77 -7.84 -1.32 1.56
N LEU A 78 -6.67 -0.77 1.87
CA LEU A 78 -5.47 -0.97 1.08
C LEU A 78 -5.00 -2.43 1.09
N LEU A 79 -5.02 -3.12 2.25
CA LEU A 79 -4.70 -4.55 2.31
C LEU A 79 -5.66 -5.42 1.50
N ALA A 80 -6.97 -5.12 1.57
CA ALA A 80 -7.98 -5.83 0.79
C ALA A 80 -7.77 -5.65 -0.73
N THR A 81 -7.33 -4.47 -1.15
CA THR A 81 -7.11 -4.13 -2.58
C THR A 81 -5.78 -4.67 -3.13
N THR A 82 -4.72 -4.57 -2.31
CA THR A 82 -3.37 -5.03 -2.67
C THR A 82 -3.21 -6.54 -2.61
N GLY A 83 -4.22 -7.28 -2.12
CA GLY A 83 -4.17 -8.73 -1.96
C GLY A 83 -3.27 -9.19 -0.81
N GLN A 84 -2.68 -8.26 -0.06
CA GLN A 84 -1.90 -8.51 1.17
C GLN A 84 -2.86 -8.86 2.34
N THR A 85 -3.78 -9.79 2.09
CA THR A 85 -4.67 -10.35 3.10
C THR A 85 -4.06 -11.67 3.58
N SER A 86 -4.27 -12.03 4.84
CA SER A 86 -3.89 -13.33 5.44
C SER A 86 -4.41 -14.58 4.67
N ALA A 87 -5.18 -14.38 3.61
CA ALA A 87 -5.65 -15.38 2.64
C ALA A 87 -4.57 -15.83 1.63
N ASP A 88 -3.39 -15.21 1.63
CA ASP A 88 -2.27 -15.58 0.76
C ASP A 88 -1.57 -16.90 1.13
N LYS A 89 -2.05 -17.64 2.14
CA LYS A 89 -1.47 -18.96 2.46
C LYS A 89 -1.75 -20.03 1.40
N GLU A 90 -2.80 -19.89 0.58
CA GLU A 90 -3.13 -20.86 -0.48
C GLU A 90 -2.46 -20.53 -1.82
N GLN A 91 -2.39 -19.24 -2.21
CA GLN A 91 -1.78 -18.82 -3.48
C GLN A 91 -0.25 -18.82 -3.43
N VAL A 92 0.36 -18.47 -2.29
CA VAL A 92 1.81 -18.64 -2.08
C VAL A 92 2.22 -20.12 -2.14
N LYS A 93 1.35 -21.04 -1.70
CA LYS A 93 1.60 -22.48 -1.75
C LYS A 93 1.53 -23.04 -3.18
N GLN A 94 0.71 -22.46 -4.06
CA GLN A 94 0.65 -22.83 -5.47
C GLN A 94 1.83 -22.25 -6.28
N ALA A 95 2.24 -21.01 -6.01
CA ALA A 95 3.41 -20.40 -6.65
C ALA A 95 4.74 -21.07 -6.24
N ALA A 96 4.83 -21.58 -5.00
CA ALA A 96 6.00 -22.35 -4.55
C ALA A 96 6.08 -23.76 -5.19
N ARG A 97 4.93 -24.37 -5.53
CA ARG A 97 4.86 -25.69 -6.16
C ARG A 97 5.21 -25.66 -7.65
N GLN A 98 4.83 -24.60 -8.36
CA GLN A 98 5.12 -24.46 -9.79
C GLN A 98 6.60 -24.16 -10.11
N LYS A 99 7.41 -23.77 -9.12
CA LYS A 99 8.86 -23.58 -9.29
C LYS A 99 9.71 -24.86 -9.14
N TYR A 100 9.10 -26.03 -8.91
CA TYR A 100 9.83 -27.31 -8.72
C TYR A 100 9.36 -28.47 -9.62
N GLU A 101 8.50 -28.25 -10.61
CA GLU A 101 8.03 -29.32 -11.52
C GLU A 101 8.38 -29.11 -13.01
N VAL A 102 9.21 -28.13 -13.37
CA VAL A 102 9.82 -28.10 -14.70
C VAL A 102 11.26 -27.61 -14.63
N ALA A 103 12.18 -28.55 -14.92
CA ALA A 103 13.64 -28.50 -14.99
C ALA A 103 14.41 -28.83 -13.69
#